data_AF-A0A7T0BVV1-F1
#
_entry.id   AF-A0A7T0BVV1-F1
#
_cell.length_a   1.000
_cell.length_b   1.000
_cell.length_c   1.000
_cell.angle_alpha   90.00
_cell.angle_beta   90.00
_cell.angle_gamma   90.00
#
_symmetry.space_group_name_H-M   'P 1'
#
loop_
_entity.id
_entity.type
_entity.pdbx_description
1 polymer ?
#
loop_
_entity_poly.entity_id
_entity_poly.type
_entity_poly.pdbx_seq_one_letter_code
_entity_poly.pdbx_strand_id
1 'polypeptide(L)'
;MRRMIIAFLCLTSFVACGGTLYAEEPLPEDMSPREKTWMGGDAKQTRNAYLSKKDKAFRKIAIDTSFKQALLKEAATPKGVVKDEASCKKTLRPLDEKHKALQYEGGMWQAFERSPEIRSNSKTGMQIDSNLNKLARAVQHLCATANGVPKSSVARMIADIIKEKGGKEGARQHLIAMGRANKDIDIWFDYEAAAEKSTTRRVSFEAIEGLMRKFQTLLSSYEDLYRHKVTAANKDQYLSKSKTLLAVINDSLVKVPEFAMAQTEEMAEPHMKFIGEH
;
A
#
# COMPACT_ATOMS: atom_id res chain seq x y z
N MET A 1 47.85 -35.22 34.54
CA MET A 1 46.64 -35.97 34.95
C MET A 1 45.54 -34.98 35.32
N ARG A 2 44.31 -35.29 34.90
CA ARG A 2 43.03 -34.59 35.14
C ARG A 2 42.82 -33.23 34.46
N ARG A 3 42.33 -33.33 33.22
CA ARG A 3 41.48 -32.35 32.54
C ARG A 3 40.18 -32.21 33.33
N MET A 4 39.80 -30.99 33.73
CA MET A 4 38.44 -30.66 34.13
C MET A 4 37.80 -29.87 32.99
N ILE A 5 36.90 -30.53 32.27
CA ILE A 5 36.04 -29.94 31.26
C ILE A 5 34.86 -29.33 32.02
N ILE A 6 34.77 -28.00 32.06
CA ILE A 6 33.57 -27.29 32.52
C ILE A 6 32.71 -27.06 31.28
N ALA A 7 31.60 -27.79 31.20
CA ALA A 7 30.57 -27.60 30.18
C ALA A 7 29.79 -26.32 30.50
N PHE A 8 30.01 -25.26 29.70
CA PHE A 8 29.14 -24.09 29.69
C PHE A 8 27.87 -24.43 28.90
N LEU A 9 26.77 -24.64 29.61
CA LEU A 9 25.43 -24.71 29.05
C LEU A 9 25.01 -23.30 28.58
N CYS A 10 25.13 -23.04 27.29
CA CYS A 10 24.52 -21.89 26.63
C CYS A 10 22.99 -22.03 26.66
N LEU A 11 22.33 -21.35 27.59
CA LEU A 11 20.90 -21.04 27.48
C LEU A 11 20.74 -19.80 26.61
N THR A 12 20.45 -20.01 25.33
CA THR A 12 20.02 -18.99 24.39
C THR A 12 18.58 -18.59 24.70
N SER A 13 18.41 -17.51 25.46
CA SER A 13 17.12 -16.84 25.57
C SER A 13 16.95 -15.91 24.38
N PHE A 14 16.12 -16.31 23.42
CA PHE A 14 15.54 -15.42 22.43
C PHE A 14 14.70 -14.37 23.16
N VAL A 15 15.19 -13.12 23.24
CA VAL A 15 14.32 -11.98 23.53
C VAL A 15 13.59 -11.65 22.22
N ALA A 16 12.48 -12.35 21.99
CA ALA A 16 11.46 -11.89 21.08
C ALA A 16 10.90 -10.57 21.62
N CYS A 17 10.80 -9.58 20.74
CA CYS A 17 10.08 -8.34 20.97
C CYS A 17 8.57 -8.67 21.05
N GLY A 18 8.15 -9.20 22.19
CA GLY A 18 6.76 -9.34 22.59
C GLY A 18 6.37 -8.11 23.38
N GLY A 19 5.30 -7.44 22.96
CA GLY A 19 4.82 -6.21 23.59
C GLY A 19 4.72 -6.37 25.10
N THR A 20 5.30 -5.42 25.81
CA THR A 20 5.07 -5.25 27.24
C THR A 20 3.58 -4.99 27.43
N LEU A 21 2.85 -6.03 27.86
CA LEU A 21 1.60 -5.87 28.58
C LEU A 21 1.98 -5.14 29.87
N TYR A 22 1.90 -3.81 29.86
CA TYR A 22 1.66 -3.09 31.10
C TYR A 22 0.38 -3.67 31.68
N ALA A 23 0.49 -4.40 32.79
CA ALA A 23 -0.66 -4.70 33.60
C ALA A 23 -1.30 -3.34 33.93
N GLU A 24 -2.52 -3.14 33.45
CA GLU A 24 -3.27 -1.90 33.63
C GLU A 24 -3.57 -1.78 35.12
N GLU A 25 -2.87 -0.88 35.83
CA GLU A 25 -3.16 -0.62 37.23
C GLU A 25 -4.63 -0.20 37.35
N PRO A 26 -5.42 -0.85 38.24
CA PRO A 26 -6.79 -0.44 38.47
C PRO A 26 -6.80 1.00 38.96
N LEU A 27 -7.68 1.83 38.37
CA LEU A 27 -7.87 3.20 38.80
C LEU A 27 -8.18 3.24 40.31
N PRO A 28 -7.48 4.06 41.10
CA PRO A 28 -7.76 4.23 42.53
C PRO A 28 -9.25 4.37 42.83
N GLU A 29 -9.75 3.57 43.80
CA GLU A 29 -11.17 3.52 44.15
C GLU A 29 -11.70 4.87 44.65
N ASP A 30 -10.85 5.68 45.27
CA ASP A 30 -11.13 6.97 45.90
C ASP A 30 -11.27 8.15 44.91
N MET A 31 -11.06 7.94 43.61
CA MET A 31 -11.24 8.98 42.60
C MET A 31 -12.70 9.41 42.41
N SER A 32 -12.89 10.71 42.20
CA SER A 32 -14.21 11.28 41.97
C SER A 32 -14.82 10.81 40.64
N PRO A 33 -16.16 10.77 40.51
CA PRO A 33 -16.82 10.36 39.27
C PRO A 33 -16.40 11.18 38.04
N ARG A 34 -16.09 12.47 38.22
CA ARG A 34 -15.65 13.34 37.12
C ARG A 34 -14.29 12.91 36.57
N GLU A 35 -13.34 12.58 37.44
CA GLU A 35 -11.98 12.20 37.04
C GLU A 35 -11.96 10.86 36.28
N LYS A 36 -12.82 9.91 36.66
CA LYS A 36 -13.01 8.63 35.96
C LYS A 36 -13.54 8.83 34.52
N THR A 37 -14.38 9.85 34.30
CA THR A 37 -14.89 10.20 32.96
C THR A 37 -13.81 10.84 32.07
N TRP A 38 -12.98 11.75 32.60
CA TRP A 38 -11.90 12.39 31.83
C TRP A 38 -10.74 11.44 31.50
N MET A 39 -10.47 10.47 32.37
CA MET A 39 -9.48 9.41 32.15
C MET A 39 -9.98 8.31 31.20
N GLY A 40 -11.21 8.43 30.68
CA GLY A 40 -11.74 7.58 29.63
C GLY A 40 -12.13 6.17 30.07
N GLY A 41 -12.40 5.93 31.36
CA GLY A 41 -12.84 4.63 31.87
C GLY A 41 -14.12 4.14 31.17
N ASP A 42 -15.15 4.99 31.14
CA ASP A 42 -16.43 4.69 30.48
C ASP A 42 -16.29 4.61 28.95
N ALA A 43 -15.40 5.43 28.38
CA ALA A 43 -15.10 5.45 26.94
C ALA A 43 -14.35 4.19 26.48
N LYS A 44 -13.44 3.65 27.30
CA LYS A 44 -12.75 2.37 27.04
C LYS A 44 -13.72 1.19 27.18
N GLN A 45 -14.58 1.19 28.19
CA GLN A 45 -15.57 0.13 28.39
C GLN A 45 -16.61 0.10 27.26
N THR A 46 -17.10 1.26 26.82
CA THR A 46 -17.99 1.36 25.65
C THR A 46 -17.30 1.01 24.34
N ARG A 47 -16.02 1.37 24.14
CA ARG A 47 -15.22 0.94 22.98
C ARG A 47 -15.05 -0.59 22.96
N ASN A 48 -14.66 -1.20 24.07
CA ASN A 48 -14.46 -2.65 24.15
C ASN A 48 -15.77 -3.42 24.00
N ALA A 49 -16.87 -2.91 24.57
CA ALA A 49 -18.21 -3.48 24.36
C ALA A 49 -18.72 -3.30 22.92
N TYR A 50 -18.39 -2.18 22.26
CA TYR A 50 -18.70 -1.94 20.85
C TYR A 50 -17.87 -2.83 19.91
N LEU A 51 -16.58 -3.00 20.18
CA LEU A 51 -15.69 -3.90 19.44
C LEU A 51 -16.09 -5.37 19.65
N SER A 52 -16.37 -5.76 20.90
CA SER A 52 -16.86 -7.11 21.26
C SER A 52 -18.21 -7.44 20.61
N LYS A 53 -19.13 -6.47 20.51
CA LYS A 53 -20.39 -6.66 19.76
C LYS A 53 -20.15 -6.77 18.25
N LYS A 54 -19.12 -6.13 17.71
CA LYS A 54 -18.73 -6.23 16.28
C LYS A 54 -18.02 -7.55 15.94
N ASP A 55 -17.43 -8.20 16.93
CA ASP A 55 -16.80 -9.52 16.81
C ASP A 55 -17.80 -10.69 16.84
N LYS A 56 -19.09 -10.43 17.12
CA LYS A 56 -20.15 -11.44 16.92
C LYS A 56 -20.36 -11.70 15.42
N ALA A 57 -19.62 -12.70 14.94
CA ALA A 57 -19.81 -13.43 13.70
C ALA A 57 -19.83 -12.59 12.42
N PHE A 58 -18.73 -11.90 12.11
CA PHE A 58 -18.34 -11.80 10.70
C PHE A 58 -18.15 -13.23 10.21
N ARG A 59 -19.16 -13.82 9.54
CA ARG A 59 -18.96 -15.06 8.77
C ARG A 59 -17.69 -14.84 7.94
N LYS A 60 -16.67 -15.67 8.14
CA LYS A 60 -15.47 -15.64 7.30
C LYS A 60 -15.90 -16.07 5.90
N ILE A 61 -16.36 -15.11 5.10
CA ILE A 61 -16.71 -15.34 3.69
C ILE A 61 -15.44 -15.81 2.99
N ALA A 62 -15.50 -17.03 2.47
CA ALA A 62 -14.37 -17.70 1.83
C ALA A 62 -14.00 -17.01 0.51
N ILE A 63 -12.80 -17.31 0.01
CA ILE A 63 -12.35 -16.89 -1.32
C ILE A 63 -13.00 -17.81 -2.37
N ASP A 64 -13.58 -17.22 -3.40
CA ASP A 64 -14.01 -17.93 -4.60
C ASP A 64 -12.78 -18.37 -5.42
N THR A 65 -12.43 -19.66 -5.33
CA THR A 65 -11.26 -20.25 -6.01
C THR A 65 -11.40 -20.23 -7.54
N SER A 66 -12.61 -20.46 -8.06
CA SER A 66 -12.87 -20.47 -9.50
C SER A 66 -12.70 -19.07 -10.08
N PHE A 67 -13.30 -18.07 -9.41
CA PHE A 67 -13.14 -16.68 -9.79
C PHE A 67 -11.68 -16.23 -9.66
N LYS A 68 -10.95 -16.65 -8.61
CA LYS A 68 -9.52 -16.38 -8.48
C LYS A 68 -8.73 -16.89 -9.68
N GLN A 69 -8.98 -18.13 -10.12
CA GLN A 69 -8.32 -18.69 -11.31
C GLN A 69 -8.67 -17.92 -12.57
N ALA A 70 -9.91 -17.44 -12.71
CA ALA A 70 -10.31 -16.60 -13.84
C ALA A 70 -9.56 -15.25 -13.85
N LEU A 71 -9.39 -14.61 -12.69
CA LEU A 71 -8.64 -13.35 -12.56
C LEU A 71 -7.14 -13.46 -12.88
N LEU A 72 -6.58 -14.66 -12.75
CA LEU A 72 -5.17 -14.93 -13.06
C LEU A 72 -4.93 -15.19 -14.56
N LYS A 73 -5.98 -15.36 -15.36
CA LYS A 73 -5.86 -15.49 -16.82
C LYS A 73 -5.67 -14.10 -17.43
N GLU A 74 -4.66 -13.97 -18.29
CA GLU A 74 -4.44 -12.72 -19.04
C GLU A 74 -5.61 -12.45 -19.99
N ALA A 75 -5.93 -11.16 -20.19
CA ALA A 75 -6.88 -10.74 -21.20
C ALA A 75 -6.43 -11.21 -22.59
N ALA A 76 -7.39 -11.62 -23.43
CA ALA A 76 -7.16 -12.10 -24.80
C ALA A 76 -6.85 -10.97 -25.80
N THR A 77 -6.15 -9.92 -25.38
CA THR A 77 -5.74 -8.84 -26.27
C THR A 77 -4.49 -9.23 -27.06
N PRO A 78 -4.31 -8.71 -28.29
CA PRO A 78 -3.10 -8.95 -29.07
C PRO A 78 -1.83 -8.59 -28.28
N LYS A 79 -0.80 -9.43 -28.39
CA LYS A 79 0.54 -9.16 -27.84
C LYS A 79 1.38 -8.37 -28.83
N GLY A 80 2.37 -7.62 -28.33
CA GLY A 80 3.31 -6.86 -29.14
C GLY A 80 2.77 -5.53 -29.69
N VAL A 81 1.68 -5.02 -29.10
CA VAL A 81 1.10 -3.70 -29.40
C VAL A 81 1.94 -2.59 -28.76
N VAL A 82 2.44 -2.83 -27.54
CA VAL A 82 3.24 -1.88 -26.78
C VAL A 82 4.72 -2.07 -27.10
N LYS A 83 5.31 -1.12 -27.82
CA LYS A 83 6.69 -1.17 -28.33
C LYS A 83 7.58 -0.04 -27.79
N ASP A 84 6.96 1.06 -27.42
CA ASP A 84 7.58 2.30 -26.98
C ASP A 84 6.64 3.04 -26.01
N GLU A 85 7.10 4.16 -25.46
CA GLU A 85 6.33 4.97 -24.53
C GLU A 85 5.02 5.50 -25.15
N ALA A 86 5.05 5.89 -26.43
CA ALA A 86 3.89 6.44 -27.13
C ALA A 86 2.79 5.39 -27.30
N SER A 87 3.15 4.19 -27.77
CA SER A 87 2.25 3.04 -27.90
C SER A 87 1.77 2.52 -26.54
N CYS A 88 2.61 2.58 -25.49
CA CYS A 88 2.22 2.26 -24.12
C CYS A 88 1.10 3.18 -23.64
N LYS A 89 1.33 4.50 -23.67
CA LYS A 89 0.34 5.51 -23.26
C LYS A 89 -0.94 5.43 -24.09
N LYS A 90 -0.81 5.24 -25.42
CA LYS A 90 -1.97 5.10 -26.32
C LYS A 90 -2.82 3.88 -25.97
N THR A 91 -2.18 2.75 -25.68
CA THR A 91 -2.87 1.49 -25.33
C THR A 91 -3.49 1.58 -23.94
N LEU A 92 -2.86 2.31 -23.01
CA LEU A 92 -3.35 2.47 -21.63
C LEU A 92 -4.53 3.43 -21.52
N ARG A 93 -4.56 4.48 -22.33
CA ARG A 93 -5.59 5.53 -22.30
C ARG A 93 -7.02 5.01 -22.19
N PRO A 94 -7.53 4.11 -23.06
CA PRO A 94 -8.91 3.62 -22.93
C PRO A 94 -9.18 2.87 -21.62
N LEU A 95 -8.17 2.19 -21.06
CA LEU A 95 -8.31 1.53 -19.75
C LEU A 95 -8.39 2.54 -18.61
N ASP A 96 -7.57 3.59 -18.66
CA ASP A 96 -7.60 4.67 -17.68
C ASP A 96 -8.91 5.47 -17.75
N GLU A 97 -9.39 5.80 -18.95
CA GLU A 97 -10.68 6.48 -19.16
C GLU A 97 -11.83 5.65 -18.60
N LYS A 98 -11.85 4.34 -18.89
CA LYS A 98 -12.84 3.41 -18.33
C LYS A 98 -12.77 3.34 -16.80
N HIS A 99 -11.57 3.23 -16.25
CA HIS A 99 -11.36 3.21 -14.80
C HIS A 99 -11.84 4.49 -14.13
N LYS A 100 -11.49 5.66 -14.67
CA LYS A 100 -11.96 6.97 -14.19
C LYS A 100 -13.47 7.09 -14.27
N ALA A 101 -14.08 6.67 -15.39
CA ALA A 101 -15.54 6.69 -15.54
C ALA A 101 -16.24 5.91 -14.43
N LEU A 102 -15.77 4.68 -14.13
CA LEU A 102 -16.34 3.88 -13.05
C LEU A 102 -16.13 4.50 -11.65
N GLN A 103 -15.00 5.19 -11.43
CA GLN A 103 -14.76 5.95 -10.19
C GLN A 103 -15.70 7.16 -10.09
N TYR A 104 -15.93 7.90 -11.18
CA TYR A 104 -16.90 8.99 -11.24
C TYR A 104 -18.34 8.52 -11.00
N GLU A 105 -18.68 7.32 -11.47
CA GLU A 105 -19.96 6.67 -11.18
C GLU A 105 -20.09 6.24 -9.71
N GLY A 106 -19.02 6.35 -8.90
CA GLY A 106 -18.99 6.13 -7.45
C GLY A 106 -18.23 4.88 -6.99
N GLY A 107 -17.84 4.03 -7.93
CA GLY A 107 -17.00 2.85 -7.70
C GLY A 107 -17.59 1.78 -6.77
N MET A 108 -16.74 0.85 -6.35
CA MET A 108 -17.17 -0.30 -5.56
C MET A 108 -17.65 0.10 -4.17
N TRP A 109 -17.08 1.15 -3.56
CA TRP A 109 -17.59 1.67 -2.30
C TRP A 109 -19.06 2.07 -2.41
N GLN A 110 -19.44 2.83 -3.45
CA GLN A 110 -20.83 3.22 -3.62
C GLN A 110 -21.74 2.03 -3.95
N ALA A 111 -21.27 1.04 -4.72
CA ALA A 111 -22.03 -0.20 -4.96
C ALA A 111 -22.39 -0.92 -3.65
N PHE A 112 -21.46 -1.00 -2.70
CA PHE A 112 -21.73 -1.55 -1.38
C PHE A 112 -22.67 -0.68 -0.54
N GLU A 113 -22.49 0.65 -0.55
CA GLU A 113 -23.31 1.57 0.25
C GLU A 113 -24.78 1.60 -0.21
N ARG A 114 -25.03 1.43 -1.51
CA ARG A 114 -26.39 1.41 -2.07
C ARG A 114 -27.15 0.12 -1.79
N SER A 115 -26.47 -0.97 -1.45
CA SER A 115 -27.09 -2.29 -1.20
C SER A 115 -27.19 -2.61 0.30
N PRO A 116 -28.39 -2.56 0.90
CA PRO A 116 -28.57 -2.82 2.34
C PRO A 116 -28.02 -4.17 2.80
N GLU A 117 -28.05 -5.18 1.94
CA GLU A 117 -27.62 -6.56 2.21
C GLU A 117 -26.13 -6.69 2.51
N ILE A 118 -25.32 -5.77 1.97
CA ILE A 118 -23.85 -5.83 2.02
C ILE A 118 -23.21 -4.53 2.52
N ARG A 119 -24.01 -3.50 2.86
CA ARG A 119 -23.52 -2.19 3.32
C ARG A 119 -22.51 -2.30 4.47
N SER A 120 -22.70 -3.24 5.40
CA SER A 120 -21.75 -3.51 6.51
C SER A 120 -20.33 -3.86 6.06
N ASN A 121 -20.15 -4.22 4.78
CA ASN A 121 -18.88 -4.62 4.18
C ASN A 121 -18.29 -3.55 3.26
N SER A 122 -18.78 -2.30 3.28
CA SER A 122 -18.34 -1.22 2.38
C SER A 122 -16.86 -0.89 2.46
N LYS A 123 -16.20 -1.17 3.59
CA LYS A 123 -14.73 -1.13 3.72
C LYS A 123 -14.02 -2.01 2.68
N THR A 124 -14.63 -3.10 2.24
CA THR A 124 -14.12 -3.96 1.14
C THR A 124 -14.14 -3.19 -0.17
N GLY A 125 -15.27 -2.57 -0.51
CA GLY A 125 -15.41 -1.75 -1.73
C GLY A 125 -14.37 -0.61 -1.77
N MET A 126 -14.24 0.14 -0.68
CA MET A 126 -13.24 1.21 -0.56
C MET A 126 -11.80 0.73 -0.75
N GLN A 127 -11.46 -0.45 -0.22
CA GLN A 127 -10.13 -1.04 -0.41
C GLN A 127 -9.89 -1.47 -1.86
N ILE A 128 -10.91 -2.03 -2.52
CA ILE A 128 -10.84 -2.37 -3.95
C ILE A 128 -10.59 -1.09 -4.76
N ASP A 129 -11.37 -0.03 -4.52
CA ASP A 129 -11.19 1.27 -5.20
C ASP A 129 -9.78 1.81 -4.99
N SER A 130 -9.32 1.89 -3.74
CA SER A 130 -8.00 2.43 -3.41
C SER A 130 -6.86 1.63 -4.06
N ASN A 131 -6.95 0.30 -4.10
CA ASN A 131 -5.87 -0.54 -4.57
C ASN A 131 -5.90 -0.73 -6.10
N LEU A 132 -7.08 -0.69 -6.73
CA LEU A 132 -7.17 -0.62 -8.18
C LEU A 132 -6.60 0.71 -8.71
N ASN A 133 -6.86 1.82 -8.02
CA ASN A 133 -6.25 3.12 -8.29
C ASN A 133 -4.70 3.06 -8.23
N LYS A 134 -4.12 2.32 -7.28
CA LYS A 134 -2.67 2.12 -7.19
C LYS A 134 -2.15 1.33 -8.39
N LEU A 135 -2.84 0.28 -8.83
CA LEU A 135 -2.46 -0.46 -10.03
C LEU A 135 -2.52 0.43 -11.28
N ALA A 136 -3.58 1.22 -11.44
CA ALA A 136 -3.73 2.14 -12.56
C ALA A 136 -2.55 3.13 -12.65
N ARG A 137 -2.22 3.77 -11.52
CA ARG A 137 -1.07 4.68 -11.43
C ARG A 137 0.27 3.99 -11.67
N ALA A 138 0.48 2.81 -11.09
CA ALA A 138 1.69 2.03 -11.32
C ALA A 138 1.91 1.74 -12.81
N VAL A 139 0.87 1.34 -13.55
CA VAL A 139 0.97 1.11 -15.00
C VAL A 139 1.26 2.42 -15.76
N GLN A 140 0.63 3.53 -15.38
CA GLN A 140 0.89 4.86 -15.97
C GLN A 140 2.35 5.29 -15.77
N HIS A 141 2.84 5.17 -14.54
CA HIS A 141 4.22 5.48 -14.16
C HIS A 141 5.20 4.62 -14.95
N LEU A 142 4.96 3.31 -15.05
CA LEU A 142 5.80 2.39 -15.82
C LEU A 142 5.83 2.77 -17.31
N CYS A 143 4.70 3.14 -17.92
CA CYS A 143 4.70 3.62 -19.31
C CYS A 143 5.58 4.87 -19.49
N ALA A 144 5.55 5.80 -18.54
CA ALA A 144 6.30 7.06 -18.63
C ALA A 144 7.80 6.91 -18.27
N THR A 145 8.17 5.87 -17.52
CA THR A 145 9.51 5.71 -16.95
C THR A 145 10.18 4.39 -17.29
N ALA A 146 9.72 3.72 -18.37
CA ALA A 146 10.26 2.44 -18.83
C ALA A 146 11.79 2.45 -19.03
N ASN A 147 12.34 3.62 -19.40
CA ASN A 147 13.76 3.84 -19.66
C ASN A 147 14.52 4.55 -18.54
N GLY A 148 13.92 4.63 -17.35
CA GLY A 148 14.48 5.32 -16.19
C GLY A 148 13.52 6.36 -15.63
N VAL A 149 13.60 6.58 -14.32
CA VAL A 149 12.82 7.61 -13.63
C VAL A 149 13.62 8.90 -13.58
N PRO A 150 13.11 10.03 -14.11
CA PRO A 150 13.76 11.32 -13.94
C PRO A 150 13.86 11.71 -12.46
N LYS A 151 15.01 12.27 -12.05
CA LYS A 151 15.15 12.78 -10.67
C LYS A 151 14.20 13.95 -10.41
N SER A 152 13.51 13.89 -9.28
CA SER A 152 12.76 15.03 -8.74
C SER A 152 13.68 16.23 -8.46
N SER A 153 13.07 17.41 -8.28
CA SER A 153 13.80 18.59 -7.81
C SER A 153 14.47 18.34 -6.45
N VAL A 154 13.79 17.60 -5.58
CA VAL A 154 14.28 17.21 -4.24
C VAL A 154 15.50 16.31 -4.33
N ALA A 155 15.44 15.25 -5.14
CA ALA A 155 16.58 14.35 -5.33
C ALA A 155 17.78 15.09 -5.94
N ARG A 156 17.56 16.01 -6.89
CA ARG A 156 18.62 16.86 -7.45
C ARG A 156 19.24 17.76 -6.41
N MET A 157 18.44 18.46 -5.61
CA MET A 157 18.93 19.32 -4.53
C MET A 157 19.79 18.55 -3.53
N ILE A 158 19.35 17.36 -3.08
CA ILE A 158 20.10 16.55 -2.13
C ILE A 158 21.43 16.09 -2.76
N ALA A 159 21.42 15.69 -4.03
CA ALA A 159 22.62 15.30 -4.77
C ALA A 159 23.62 16.47 -4.89
N ASP A 160 23.12 17.68 -5.14
CA ASP A 160 23.94 18.89 -5.22
C ASP A 160 24.58 19.21 -3.86
N ILE A 161 23.83 19.14 -2.75
CA ILE A 161 24.39 19.32 -1.40
C ILE A 161 25.47 18.27 -1.11
N ILE A 162 25.23 17.00 -1.44
CA ILE A 162 26.22 15.92 -1.27
C ILE A 162 27.50 16.24 -2.05
N LYS A 163 27.37 16.70 -3.30
CA LYS A 163 28.49 17.05 -4.15
C LYS A 163 29.27 18.27 -3.63
N GLU A 164 28.56 19.35 -3.31
CA GLU A 164 29.15 20.63 -2.87
C GLU A 164 29.84 20.53 -1.51
N LYS A 165 29.35 19.68 -0.61
CA LYS A 165 29.91 19.50 0.72
C LYS A 165 30.92 18.35 0.82
N GLY A 166 31.39 17.82 -0.32
CA GLY A 166 32.46 16.82 -0.34
C GLY A 166 32.04 15.43 0.11
N GLY A 167 30.78 15.06 -0.10
CA GLY A 167 30.21 13.74 0.20
C GLY A 167 29.13 13.76 1.28
N LYS A 168 28.59 12.57 1.59
CA LYS A 168 27.48 12.41 2.55
C LYS A 168 27.80 12.93 3.94
N GLU A 169 29.05 12.78 4.41
CA GLU A 169 29.46 13.25 5.73
C GLU A 169 29.47 14.78 5.83
N GLY A 170 30.07 15.48 4.86
CA GLY A 170 30.06 16.94 4.85
C GLY A 170 28.66 17.51 4.63
N ALA A 171 27.84 16.85 3.80
CA ALA A 171 26.43 17.20 3.65
C ALA A 171 25.65 17.02 4.94
N ARG A 172 25.86 15.92 5.67
CA ARG A 172 25.22 15.68 6.97
C ARG A 172 25.60 16.77 7.97
N GLN A 173 26.88 17.09 8.09
CA GLN A 173 27.34 18.17 8.99
C GLN A 173 26.69 19.51 8.65
N HIS A 174 26.62 19.86 7.35
CA HIS A 174 25.97 21.06 6.88
C HIS A 174 24.47 21.10 7.22
N LEU A 175 23.75 20.00 6.97
CA LEU A 175 22.32 19.90 7.26
C LEU A 175 22.04 19.97 8.78
N ILE A 176 22.87 19.34 9.61
CA ILE A 176 22.78 19.45 11.08
C ILE A 176 23.01 20.90 11.53
N ALA A 177 24.00 21.59 10.96
CA ALA A 177 24.25 23.01 11.27
C ALA A 177 23.06 23.91 10.89
N MET A 178 22.27 23.52 9.88
CA MET A 178 21.00 24.15 9.51
C MET A 178 19.80 23.67 10.34
N GLY A 179 20.04 22.98 11.45
CA GLY A 179 19.01 22.53 12.38
C GLY A 179 18.19 21.33 11.91
N ARG A 180 18.65 20.57 10.92
CA ARG A 180 17.95 19.35 10.47
C ARG A 180 18.20 18.18 11.42
N ALA A 181 17.15 17.42 11.71
CA ALA A 181 17.26 16.22 12.51
C ALA A 181 17.95 15.10 11.72
N ASN A 182 18.80 14.30 12.37
CA ASN A 182 19.51 13.19 11.74
C ASN A 182 18.58 12.24 10.96
N LYS A 183 17.40 11.95 11.53
CA LYS A 183 16.41 11.08 10.89
C LYS A 183 15.89 11.63 9.56
N ASP A 184 15.72 12.95 9.45
CA ASP A 184 15.27 13.56 8.19
C ASP A 184 16.38 13.53 7.15
N ILE A 185 17.63 13.73 7.57
CA ILE A 185 18.82 13.62 6.72
C ILE A 185 18.95 12.19 6.17
N ASP A 186 18.75 11.18 7.02
CA ASP A 186 18.79 9.77 6.59
C ASP A 186 17.73 9.49 5.52
N ILE A 187 16.49 9.94 5.75
CA ILE A 187 15.41 9.81 4.77
C ILE A 187 15.78 10.48 3.44
N TRP A 188 16.38 11.66 3.49
CA TRP A 188 16.79 12.40 2.28
C TRP A 188 17.90 11.67 1.53
N PHE A 189 18.91 11.16 2.23
CA PHE A 189 20.00 10.41 1.61
C PHE A 189 19.55 9.07 1.02
N ASP A 190 18.62 8.39 1.68
CA ASP A 190 18.01 7.16 1.16
C ASP A 190 17.14 7.47 -0.06
N TYR A 191 16.38 8.56 -0.02
CA TYR A 191 15.57 9.02 -1.14
C TYR A 191 16.42 9.37 -2.36
N GLU A 192 17.50 10.14 -2.19
CA GLU A 192 18.41 10.50 -3.29
C GLU A 192 19.08 9.25 -3.89
N ALA A 193 19.57 8.33 -3.04
CA ALA A 193 20.20 7.11 -3.50
C ALA A 193 19.23 6.20 -4.27
N ALA A 194 17.97 6.11 -3.81
CA ALA A 194 16.92 5.38 -4.52
C ALA A 194 16.60 6.04 -5.86
N ALA A 195 16.46 7.38 -5.89
CA ALA A 195 16.20 8.14 -7.11
C ALA A 195 17.33 7.96 -8.14
N GLU A 196 18.59 8.05 -7.71
CA GLU A 196 19.77 7.79 -8.57
C GLU A 196 19.70 6.39 -9.18
N LYS A 197 19.44 5.36 -8.37
CA LYS A 197 19.31 3.98 -8.87
C LYS A 197 18.18 3.84 -9.89
N SER A 198 17.06 4.53 -9.69
CA SER A 198 15.92 4.48 -10.61
C SER A 198 16.16 5.18 -11.95
N THR A 199 17.13 6.11 -12.06
CA THR A 199 17.45 6.77 -13.35
C THR A 199 17.97 5.81 -14.41
N THR A 200 18.65 4.74 -14.00
CA THR A 200 19.26 3.76 -14.91
C THR A 200 18.43 2.49 -15.07
N ARG A 201 17.36 2.36 -14.28
CA ARG A 201 16.48 1.18 -14.28
C ARG A 201 15.74 1.08 -15.61
N ARG A 202 15.59 -0.16 -16.11
CA ARG A 202 14.87 -0.47 -17.36
C ARG A 202 13.76 -1.47 -17.10
N VAL A 203 12.63 -1.27 -17.76
CA VAL A 203 11.51 -2.22 -17.83
C VAL A 203 11.17 -2.40 -19.30
N SER A 204 11.09 -3.65 -19.77
CA SER A 204 10.72 -3.90 -21.16
C SER A 204 9.26 -3.53 -21.40
N PHE A 205 8.98 -2.98 -22.57
CA PHE A 205 7.61 -2.68 -23.00
C PHE A 205 6.72 -3.94 -23.07
N GLU A 206 7.30 -5.11 -23.34
CA GLU A 206 6.62 -6.39 -23.26
C GLU A 206 6.16 -6.73 -21.83
N ALA A 207 7.00 -6.50 -20.82
CA ALA A 207 6.61 -6.69 -19.43
C ALA A 207 5.48 -5.72 -19.05
N ILE A 208 5.59 -4.45 -19.44
CA ILE A 208 4.53 -3.45 -19.19
C ILE A 208 3.23 -3.86 -19.88
N GLU A 209 3.28 -4.37 -21.11
CA GLU A 209 2.10 -4.89 -21.80
C GLU A 209 1.43 -6.03 -21.03
N GLY A 210 2.22 -6.97 -20.47
CA GLY A 210 1.71 -8.03 -19.61
C GLY A 210 0.99 -7.49 -18.36
N LEU A 211 1.57 -6.47 -17.72
CA LEU A 211 0.95 -5.78 -16.58
C LEU A 211 -0.34 -5.06 -16.97
N MET A 212 -0.38 -4.43 -18.15
CA MET A 212 -1.57 -3.78 -18.69
C MET A 212 -2.69 -4.79 -18.94
N ARG A 213 -2.40 -5.95 -19.54
CA ARG A 213 -3.38 -7.03 -19.73
C ARG A 213 -3.93 -7.53 -18.40
N LYS A 214 -3.06 -7.67 -17.40
CA LYS A 214 -3.48 -8.05 -16.04
C LYS A 214 -4.39 -6.98 -15.42
N PHE A 215 -4.02 -5.70 -15.53
CA PHE A 215 -4.85 -4.59 -15.06
C PHE A 215 -6.20 -4.57 -15.76
N GLN A 216 -6.24 -4.81 -17.08
CA GLN A 216 -7.49 -4.91 -17.84
C GLN A 216 -8.40 -6.04 -17.35
N THR A 217 -7.88 -7.24 -17.08
CA THR A 217 -8.67 -8.35 -16.50
C THR A 217 -9.29 -7.94 -15.16
N LEU A 218 -8.51 -7.30 -14.29
CA LEU A 218 -8.98 -6.83 -12.98
C LEU A 218 -10.02 -5.72 -13.11
N LEU A 219 -9.82 -4.76 -14.02
CA LEU A 219 -10.73 -3.67 -14.27
C LEU A 219 -12.07 -4.14 -14.85
N SER A 220 -12.05 -5.11 -15.78
CA SER A 220 -13.29 -5.70 -16.31
C SER A 220 -14.06 -6.44 -15.21
N SER A 221 -13.37 -7.22 -14.38
CA SER A 221 -14.01 -7.93 -13.26
C SER A 221 -14.55 -6.99 -12.19
N TYR A 222 -13.85 -5.87 -11.98
CA TYR A 222 -14.31 -4.77 -11.15
C TYR A 222 -15.60 -4.16 -11.72
N GLU A 223 -15.66 -3.87 -13.02
CA GLU A 223 -16.86 -3.35 -13.66
C GLU A 223 -18.03 -4.32 -13.55
N ASP A 224 -17.79 -5.61 -13.82
CA ASP A 224 -18.81 -6.65 -13.73
C ASP A 224 -19.43 -6.69 -12.32
N LEU A 225 -18.60 -6.62 -11.28
CA LEU A 225 -19.07 -6.56 -9.89
C LEU A 225 -19.78 -5.24 -9.57
N TYR A 226 -19.28 -4.12 -10.07
CA TYR A 226 -19.89 -2.81 -9.86
C TYR A 226 -21.30 -2.74 -10.46
N ARG A 227 -21.49 -3.28 -11.68
CA ARG A 227 -22.79 -3.28 -12.37
C ARG A 227 -23.74 -4.39 -11.90
N HIS A 228 -23.25 -5.38 -11.14
CA HIS A 228 -24.07 -6.48 -10.68
C HIS A 228 -25.01 -6.07 -9.53
N LYS A 229 -26.32 -6.27 -9.72
CA LYS A 229 -27.31 -5.99 -8.68
C LYS A 229 -27.22 -7.01 -7.54
N VAL A 230 -27.11 -6.50 -6.32
CA VAL A 230 -27.10 -7.33 -5.10
C VAL A 230 -28.51 -7.55 -4.60
N THR A 231 -28.77 -8.77 -4.15
CA THR A 231 -30.04 -9.24 -3.58
C THR A 231 -29.75 -10.13 -2.38
N ALA A 232 -30.75 -10.41 -1.56
CA ALA A 232 -30.60 -11.33 -0.43
C ALA A 232 -30.11 -12.74 -0.87
N ALA A 233 -30.44 -13.17 -2.09
CA ALA A 233 -30.09 -14.49 -2.61
C ALA A 233 -28.62 -14.61 -3.08
N ASN A 234 -28.04 -13.54 -3.64
CA ASN A 234 -26.68 -13.57 -4.20
C ASN A 234 -25.62 -12.88 -3.34
N LYS A 235 -25.99 -12.27 -2.20
CA LYS A 235 -25.08 -11.48 -1.35
C LYS A 235 -23.80 -12.21 -0.95
N ASP A 236 -23.90 -13.49 -0.57
CA ASP A 236 -22.73 -14.24 -0.10
C ASP A 236 -21.75 -14.53 -1.25
N GLN A 237 -22.27 -14.81 -2.44
CA GLN A 237 -21.47 -14.96 -3.66
C GLN A 237 -20.83 -13.64 -4.06
N TYR A 238 -21.58 -12.53 -4.02
CA TYR A 238 -21.07 -11.20 -4.33
C TYR A 238 -19.93 -10.79 -3.40
N LEU A 239 -20.12 -10.99 -2.10
CA LEU A 239 -19.10 -10.71 -1.08
C LEU A 239 -17.87 -11.60 -1.25
N SER A 240 -18.06 -12.88 -1.58
CA SER A 240 -16.98 -13.82 -1.87
C SER A 240 -16.13 -13.34 -3.06
N LYS A 241 -16.78 -13.03 -4.20
CA LYS A 241 -16.09 -12.49 -5.38
C LYS A 241 -15.39 -11.17 -5.11
N SER A 242 -16.01 -10.25 -4.37
CA SER A 242 -15.41 -8.97 -4.00
C SER A 242 -14.15 -9.15 -3.15
N LYS A 243 -14.18 -10.04 -2.15
CA LYS A 243 -13.00 -10.38 -1.35
C LYS A 243 -11.92 -11.05 -2.18
N THR A 244 -12.29 -11.94 -3.10
CA THR A 244 -11.35 -12.55 -4.03
C THR A 244 -10.67 -11.50 -4.92
N LEU A 245 -11.43 -10.57 -5.50
CA LEU A 245 -10.88 -9.49 -6.32
C LEU A 245 -9.89 -8.65 -5.51
N LEU A 246 -10.27 -8.23 -4.30
CA LEU A 246 -9.40 -7.49 -3.40
C LEU A 246 -8.10 -8.26 -3.10
N ALA A 247 -8.21 -9.57 -2.80
CA ALA A 247 -7.05 -10.40 -2.52
C ALA A 247 -6.10 -10.49 -3.73
N VAL A 248 -6.62 -10.65 -4.94
CA VAL A 248 -5.80 -10.70 -6.17
C VAL A 248 -5.16 -9.35 -6.49
N ILE A 249 -5.87 -8.24 -6.29
CA ILE A 249 -5.32 -6.89 -6.44
C ILE A 249 -4.16 -6.68 -5.45
N ASN A 250 -4.36 -7.04 -4.17
CA ASN A 250 -3.33 -6.91 -3.14
C ASN A 250 -2.11 -7.79 -3.45
N ASP A 251 -2.35 -9.05 -3.82
CA ASP A 251 -1.28 -9.96 -4.26
C ASP A 251 -0.53 -9.37 -5.46
N SER A 252 -1.21 -8.69 -6.38
CA SER A 252 -0.57 -8.06 -7.51
C SER A 252 0.33 -6.89 -7.09
N LEU A 253 -0.15 -6.01 -6.20
CA LEU A 253 0.62 -4.88 -5.71
C LEU A 253 1.88 -5.30 -4.92
N VAL A 254 1.84 -6.46 -4.26
CA VAL A 254 2.94 -6.92 -3.38
C VAL A 254 3.88 -7.90 -4.08
N LYS A 255 3.34 -8.87 -4.83
CA LYS A 255 4.11 -10.00 -5.37
C LYS A 255 4.60 -9.78 -6.79
N VAL A 256 4.04 -8.82 -7.53
CA VAL A 256 4.54 -8.46 -8.86
C VAL A 256 5.63 -7.39 -8.69
N PRO A 257 6.90 -7.71 -8.97
CA PRO A 257 8.03 -6.83 -8.66
C PRO A 257 7.88 -5.43 -9.29
N GLU A 258 7.38 -5.36 -10.52
CA GLU A 258 7.21 -4.10 -11.24
C GLU A 258 6.17 -3.19 -10.60
N PHE A 259 5.07 -3.75 -10.05
CA PHE A 259 4.08 -2.96 -9.32
C PHE A 259 4.58 -2.53 -7.95
N ALA A 260 5.32 -3.37 -7.23
CA ALA A 260 5.90 -3.01 -5.94
C ALA A 260 6.95 -1.89 -6.09
N MET A 261 7.77 -2.00 -7.13
CA MET A 261 8.78 -1.01 -7.51
C MET A 261 8.14 0.31 -7.94
N ALA A 262 7.15 0.29 -8.84
CA ALA A 262 6.46 1.51 -9.27
C ALA A 262 5.83 2.25 -8.07
N GLN A 263 5.23 1.52 -7.12
CA GLN A 263 4.71 2.12 -5.90
C GLN A 263 5.79 2.76 -5.03
N THR A 264 6.98 2.15 -4.97
CA THR A 264 8.12 2.70 -4.23
C THR A 264 8.61 4.01 -4.86
N GLU A 265 8.60 4.09 -6.18
CA GLU A 265 9.06 5.28 -6.91
C GLU A 265 8.04 6.40 -6.93
N GLU A 266 6.76 6.07 -6.89
CA GLU A 266 5.67 7.01 -6.66
C GLU A 266 5.53 7.42 -5.18
N MET A 267 6.38 6.89 -4.27
CA MET A 267 6.33 7.31 -2.86
C MET A 267 6.54 8.81 -2.74
N ALA A 268 5.85 9.40 -1.77
CA ALA A 268 5.88 10.82 -1.53
C ALA A 268 7.33 11.30 -1.35
N GLU A 269 7.69 12.32 -2.13
CA GLU A 269 8.89 13.10 -1.90
C GLU A 269 8.95 13.48 -0.42
N PRO A 270 10.10 13.29 0.25
CA PRO A 270 10.20 13.61 1.66
C PRO A 270 9.90 15.09 1.86
N HIS A 271 9.09 15.40 2.87
CA HIS A 271 8.75 16.79 3.19
C HIS A 271 10.02 17.58 3.49
N MET A 272 10.41 18.46 2.58
CA MET A 272 11.41 19.48 2.86
C MET A 272 10.69 20.70 3.44
N LYS A 273 10.77 20.89 4.76
CA LYS A 273 10.61 22.24 5.30
C LYS A 273 11.75 23.07 4.72
N PHE A 274 11.39 23.98 3.81
CA PHE A 274 12.20 24.96 3.07
C PHE A 274 13.71 24.90 3.38
N ILE A 275 14.45 24.24 2.50
CA ILE A 275 15.88 24.52 2.30
C ILE A 275 15.91 25.60 1.23
N GLY A 276 15.85 26.88 1.61
CA GLY A 276 15.93 27.98 0.65
C GLY A 276 15.04 29.16 0.96
N GLU A 277 15.42 29.93 1.97
CA GLU A 277 15.45 31.40 1.90
C GLU A 277 16.69 31.81 2.68
N HIS A 278 17.83 32.02 2.00
CA HIS A 278 18.93 32.94 2.33
C HIS A 278 19.94 32.92 1.18
#